data_AF-A0A5J4RNN3-F1
#
_entry.id   AF-A0A5J4RNN3-F1
#
_cell.length_a   1.000
_cell.length_b   1.000
_cell.length_c   1.000
_cell.angle_alpha   90.00
_cell.angle_beta   90.00
_cell.angle_gamma   90.00
#
_symmetry.space_group_name_H-M   'P 1'
#
loop_
_entity.id
_entity.type
_entity.pdbx_description
1 polymer ?
#
loop_
_entity_poly.entity_id
_entity_poly.type
_entity_poly.pdbx_seq_one_letter_code
_entity_poly.pdbx_strand_id
1 'polypeptide(L)'
;MLSTNNVGTLLIVLAMITIKMYRDHGYRNNHIANMFKIELSALNKSEAAFLRIIDYSLLVSDEVFSHLFEEIFSFKYRKFLL
;
A
#
# COMPACT_ATOMS: atom_id res chain seq x y z
N MET A 1 10.30 11.24 -7.21
CA MET A 1 11.19 10.09 -7.50
C MET A 1 11.38 9.27 -6.24
N LEU A 2 11.21 7.95 -6.34
CA LEU A 2 11.48 6.99 -5.26
C LEU A 2 12.99 6.97 -4.96
N SER A 3 13.36 6.97 -3.69
CA SER A 3 14.73 6.80 -3.23
C SER A 3 14.77 5.95 -1.96
N THR A 4 15.94 5.46 -1.59
CA THR A 4 16.15 4.73 -0.32
C THR A 4 15.70 5.53 0.91
N ASN A 5 15.70 6.86 0.82
CA ASN A 5 15.30 7.74 1.91
C ASN A 5 13.77 7.89 2.05
N ASN A 6 12.99 7.57 1.01
CA ASN A 6 11.53 7.73 1.01
C ASN A 6 10.75 6.42 0.79
N VAL A 7 11.45 5.32 0.50
CA VAL A 7 10.83 4.01 0.25
C VAL A 7 10.02 3.51 1.45
N GLY A 8 10.49 3.73 2.68
CA GLY A 8 9.76 3.34 3.89
C GLY A 8 8.42 4.07 4.02
N THR A 9 8.42 5.39 3.82
CA THR A 9 7.19 6.19 3.82
C THR A 9 6.24 5.78 2.71
N LEU A 10 6.77 5.48 1.51
CA LEU A 10 5.95 5.01 0.41
C LEU A 10 5.25 3.68 0.72
N LEU A 11 5.97 2.71 1.29
CA LEU A 11 5.40 1.42 1.68
C LEU A 11 4.27 1.58 2.70
N ILE A 12 4.45 2.49 3.66
CA ILE A 12 3.42 2.81 4.67
C ILE A 12 2.20 3.45 4.01
N VAL A 13 2.40 4.41 3.11
CA VAL A 13 1.31 5.06 2.38
C VAL A 13 0.53 4.06 1.53
N LEU A 14 1.23 3.18 0.81
CA LEU A 14 0.62 2.11 0.01
C LEU A 14 -0.26 1.21 0.90
N ALA A 15 0.30 0.67 1.98
CA ALA A 15 -0.43 -0.20 2.89
C ALA A 15 -1.64 0.51 3.52
N MET A 16 -1.47 1.77 3.95
CA MET A 16 -2.54 2.58 4.53
C MET A 16 -3.70 2.78 3.54
N ILE A 17 -3.41 3.13 2.29
CA ILE A 17 -4.43 3.33 1.26
C ILE A 17 -5.16 2.01 0.98
N THR A 18 -4.43 0.90 0.85
CA THR A 18 -5.04 -0.42 0.64
C THR A 18 -5.99 -0.78 1.79
N ILE A 19 -5.60 -0.54 3.04
CA ILE A 19 -6.47 -0.78 4.20
C ILE A 19 -7.73 0.09 4.13
N LYS A 20 -7.60 1.38 3.77
CA LYS A 20 -8.76 2.29 3.66
C LYS A 20 -9.74 1.88 2.56
N MET A 21 -9.24 1.33 1.46
CA MET A 21 -10.04 0.97 0.29
C MET A 21 -10.72 -0.39 0.42
N TYR A 22 -10.02 -1.37 1.01
CA TYR A 22 -10.40 -2.78 0.92
C TYR A 22 -10.76 -3.43 2.26
N ARG A 23 -10.78 -2.67 3.36
CA ARG A 23 -11.14 -3.19 4.69
C ARG A 23 -12.31 -2.43 5.27
N ASP A 24 -13.18 -3.15 5.98
CA ASP A 24 -14.40 -2.60 6.59
C ASP A 24 -14.11 -1.52 7.64
N HIS A 25 -12.90 -1.55 8.23
CA HIS A 25 -12.46 -0.61 9.25
C HIS A 25 -11.11 0.02 8.87
N GLY A 26 -11.15 1.28 8.46
CA GLY A 26 -9.96 2.09 8.21
C GLY A 26 -9.43 2.75 9.49
N TYR A 27 -8.12 3.00 9.54
CA TYR A 27 -7.50 3.82 10.59
C TYR A 27 -7.35 5.27 10.12
N ARG A 28 -7.55 6.23 11.03
CA ARG A 28 -7.25 7.64 10.77
C ARG A 28 -5.75 7.83 10.55
N ASN A 29 -5.35 8.77 9.69
CA ASN A 29 -3.95 9.06 9.41
C ASN A 29 -3.14 9.38 10.66
N ASN A 30 -3.75 10.03 11.66
CA ASN A 30 -3.09 10.30 12.95
C ASN A 30 -2.67 9.00 13.68
N HIS A 31 -3.49 7.95 13.59
CA HIS A 31 -3.15 6.66 14.20
C HIS A 31 -1.93 6.02 13.51
N ILE A 32 -1.92 6.01 12.18
CA ILE A 32 -0.81 5.47 11.38
C ILE A 32 0.46 6.32 11.56
N ALA A 33 0.34 7.65 11.54
CA ALA A 33 1.43 8.58 11.80
C ALA A 33 2.10 8.31 13.15
N ASN A 34 1.30 8.14 14.21
CA ASN A 34 1.81 7.82 15.55
C ASN A 34 2.46 6.42 15.60
N MET A 35 1.85 5.41 14.97
CA MET A 35 2.38 4.04 14.93
C MET A 35 3.77 3.96 14.29
N PHE A 36 3.98 4.67 13.18
CA PHE A 36 5.24 4.65 12.43
C PHE A 36 6.18 5.82 12.74
N LYS A 37 5.83 6.67 13.72
CA LYS A 37 6.58 7.88 14.09
C LYS A 37 6.86 8.82 12.90
N ILE A 38 5.86 8.99 12.04
CA ILE A 38 5.89 9.92 10.90
C ILE A 38 5.12 11.18 11.27
N GLU A 39 5.65 12.34 10.89
CA GLU A 39 4.95 13.61 11.05
C GLU A 39 3.64 13.60 10.26
N LEU A 40 2.51 13.93 10.91
CA LEU A 40 1.19 13.79 10.29
C LEU A 40 1.05 14.59 8.99
N SER A 41 1.63 15.80 8.91
CA SER A 41 1.58 16.58 7.68
C SER A 41 2.36 15.90 6.55
N ALA A 42 3.53 15.32 6.85
CA ALA A 42 4.32 14.56 5.89
C ALA A 42 3.58 13.32 5.39
N LEU A 43 2.90 12.59 6.28
CA LEU A 43 2.09 11.42 5.90
C LEU A 43 0.93 11.83 4.97
N ASN A 44 0.18 12.87 5.33
CA ASN A 44 -0.94 13.37 4.53
C ASN A 44 -0.48 13.86 3.15
N LYS A 45 0.66 14.58 3.07
CA LYS A 45 1.25 15.02 1.80
C LYS A 45 1.68 13.83 0.94
N SER A 46 2.28 12.81 1.57
CA SER A 46 2.72 11.60 0.88
C SER A 46 1.54 10.78 0.34
N GLU A 47 0.44 10.68 1.10
CA GLU A 47 -0.81 10.09 0.64
C GLU A 47 -1.37 10.82 -0.58
N ALA A 48 -1.52 12.15 -0.49
CA ALA A 48 -2.06 12.94 -1.61
C ALA A 48 -1.16 12.85 -2.85
N ALA A 49 0.16 12.85 -2.68
CA ALA A 49 1.11 12.67 -3.78
C ALA A 49 0.99 11.28 -4.40
N PHE A 50 0.85 10.23 -3.59
CA PHE A 50 0.69 8.86 -4.07
C PHE A 50 -0.60 8.68 -4.88
N LEU A 51 -1.73 9.17 -4.37
CA LEU A 51 -3.01 9.11 -5.08
C LEU A 51 -2.96 9.78 -6.46
N ARG A 52 -2.24 10.90 -6.57
CA ARG A 52 -1.99 11.55 -7.87
C ARG A 52 -1.08 10.73 -8.79
N ILE A 53 -0.07 10.05 -8.25
CA ILE A 53 0.85 9.21 -9.04
C ILE A 53 0.10 8.05 -9.69
N ILE A 54 -0.88 7.46 -8.99
CA ILE A 54 -1.71 6.36 -9.51
C ILE A 54 -2.97 6.84 -10.23
N ASP A 55 -3.08 8.15 -10.49
CA ASP A 55 -4.24 8.79 -11.11
C ASP A 55 -5.59 8.42 -10.47
N TYR A 56 -5.60 8.25 -9.14
CA TYR A 56 -6.77 7.79 -8.38
C TYR A 56 -7.37 6.46 -8.86
N SER A 57 -6.62 5.68 -9.66
CA SER A 57 -7.01 4.35 -10.15
C SER A 57 -6.86 3.31 -9.04
N LEU A 58 -7.77 3.40 -8.06
CA LEU A 58 -7.74 2.62 -6.82
C LEU A 58 -8.48 1.28 -6.93
N LEU A 59 -9.32 1.11 -7.95
CA LEU A 59 -10.11 -0.09 -8.16
C LEU A 59 -9.26 -1.17 -8.82
N VAL A 60 -9.08 -2.28 -8.10
CA VAL A 60 -8.57 -3.53 -8.65
C VAL A 60 -9.78 -4.41 -8.95
N SER A 61 -9.90 -4.91 -10.18
CA SER A 61 -10.98 -5.85 -10.50
C SER A 61 -10.73 -7.18 -9.79
N ASP A 62 -11.79 -7.90 -9.45
CA ASP A 62 -11.69 -9.22 -8.80
C ASP A 62 -10.84 -10.20 -9.63
N GLU A 63 -10.92 -10.10 -10.96
CA GLU A 63 -10.11 -10.88 -11.90
C GLU A 63 -8.61 -10.56 -11.77
N VAL A 64 -8.24 -9.27 -11.75
CA VAL A 64 -6.84 -8.84 -11.57
C VAL A 64 -6.32 -9.25 -10.20
N PHE A 65 -7.12 -9.09 -9.15
CA PHE A 65 -6.76 -9.52 -7.80
C PHE A 65 -6.52 -11.04 -7.77
N SER A 66 -7.45 -11.82 -8.33
CA SER A 66 -7.37 -13.29 -8.33
C SER A 66 -6.14 -13.78 -9.08
N HIS A 67 -5.86 -13.20 -10.25
CA HIS A 67 -4.66 -13.55 -11.02
C HIS A 67 -3.36 -13.23 -10.26
N LEU A 68 -3.25 -12.04 -9.67
CA LEU A 68 -2.07 -11.66 -8.89
C LEU A 68 -1.90 -12.55 -7.65
N PHE A 69 -3.01 -12.90 -6.99
CA PHE A 69 -3.01 -13.79 -5.84
C PHE A 69 -2.47 -15.17 -6.22
N GLU A 70 -3.02 -15.79 -7.27
CA GLU A 70 -2.58 -17.10 -7.76
C GLU A 70 -1.11 -17.09 -8.20
N GLU A 71 -0.65 -16.02 -8.86
CA GLU A 71 0.76 -15.88 -9.26
C GLU A 71 1.70 -15.86 -8.04
N ILE A 72 1.39 -15.03 -7.04
CA ILE A 72 2.19 -14.91 -5.82
C ILE A 72 2.22 -16.23 -5.04
N PHE A 73 1.07 -16.90 -4.91
CA PHE A 73 0.98 -18.17 -4.19
C PHE A 73 1.66 -19.32 -4.95
N SER A 74 1.43 -19.44 -6.26
CA SER A 74 2.08 -20.47 -7.08
C SER A 74 3.60 -20.33 -7.13
N PHE A 75 4.13 -19.10 -7.13
CA PHE A 75 5.56 -18.83 -7.00
C PHE A 75 6.11 -19.35 -5.66
N LYS A 76 5.37 -19.15 -4.56
CA LYS A 76 5.74 -19.66 -3.24
C LYS A 76 5.85 -21.18 -3.24
N TYR A 77 4.90 -21.90 -3.84
CA TYR A 77 4.94 -23.37 -3.90
C TYR A 77 6.12 -23.94 -4.70
N ARG A 78 6.55 -23.27 -5.79
CA ARG A 78 7.73 -23.73 -6.55
C ARG A 78 9.04 -23.59 -5.77
N LYS A 79 9.15 -22.61 -4.88
CA LYS A 79 10.37 -22.36 -4.10
C LYS A 79 10.58 -23.33 -2.93
N PHE A 80 9.55 -24.11 -2.55
CA PHE A 80 9.64 -25.17 -1.53
C PHE A 80 9.90 -26.56 -2.13
N LEU A 81 9.89 -26.69 -3.46
CA LEU A 81 10.11 -27.95 -4.20
C LEU A 81 11.49 -28.05 -4.86
N LEU A 82 12.37 -27.06 -4.63
CA LEU A 82 13.79 -27.02 -5.00
C LEU A 82 14.63 -26.86 -3.72
#